data_AF-A0A8H6E7D3-F1
#
_entry.id   AF-A0A8H6E7D3-F1
#
_cell.length_a   1.000
_cell.length_b   1.000
_cell.length_c   1.000
_cell.angle_alpha   90.00
_cell.angle_beta   90.00
_cell.angle_gamma   90.00
#
_symmetry.space_group_name_H-M   'P 1'
#
loop_
_entity.id
_entity.type
_entity.pdbx_description
1 polymer ?
#
loop_
_entity_poly.entity_id
_entity_poly.type
_entity_poly.pdbx_seq_one_letter_code
_entity_poly.pdbx_strand_id
1 'polypeptide(L)'
;MQLVSTAAVLGLVMATLSSAFSYKASAECLSAKSTIEQFDTEQVTKLAMEKVCSQGCKPKWSDFRSGHREKYAIPIVNAESEKMGTPDLTPHYISLMDATYDMAEQKCGAKELGDKDLCQNTEEVKKIANCVRGNVWSLAVSKSSDILPIMLAAPCKKHEDYLKNPGLLEQTLPAYMEDYAKAAQLVQA
;
A
#
# COMPACT_ATOMS: atom_id res chain seq x y z
N MET A 1 39.58 -50.83 31.88
CA MET A 1 39.23 -49.72 32.80
C MET A 1 39.66 -48.43 32.11
N GLN A 2 38.73 -47.72 31.46
CA GLN A 2 38.01 -46.55 32.02
C GLN A 2 38.99 -45.39 32.29
N LEU A 3 38.89 -44.17 31.74
CA LEU A 3 37.75 -43.44 31.19
C LEU A 3 38.21 -42.47 30.07
N VAL A 4 37.38 -42.36 29.03
CA VAL A 4 37.26 -41.14 28.21
C VAL A 4 36.54 -40.10 29.07
N SER A 5 37.12 -38.92 29.31
CA SER A 5 36.41 -37.63 29.53
C SER A 5 37.33 -36.55 30.10
N THR A 6 37.65 -35.55 29.28
CA THR A 6 37.73 -34.12 29.67
C THR A 6 37.35 -33.33 28.42
N ALA A 7 36.05 -33.06 28.25
CA ALA A 7 35.51 -31.70 28.37
C ALA A 7 36.18 -30.73 27.36
N ALA A 8 35.77 -30.65 26.08
CA ALA A 8 34.45 -30.28 25.59
C ALA A 8 33.83 -29.06 26.33
N VAL A 9 34.58 -27.97 26.46
CA VAL A 9 34.03 -26.66 26.88
C VAL A 9 34.72 -25.56 26.07
N LEU A 10 34.18 -25.26 24.88
CA LEU A 10 34.30 -23.96 24.18
C LEU A 10 33.41 -23.95 22.92
N GLY A 11 32.26 -24.62 23.00
CA GLY A 11 31.16 -24.50 22.05
C GLY A 11 29.97 -23.85 22.75
N LEU A 12 29.23 -23.02 22.03
CA LEU A 12 27.97 -22.35 22.40
C LEU A 12 28.05 -21.07 23.26
N VAL A 13 28.39 -19.93 22.64
CA VAL A 13 27.63 -18.67 22.88
C VAL A 13 27.65 -17.78 21.63
N MET A 14 27.12 -18.26 20.50
CA MET A 14 26.53 -17.39 19.47
C MET A 14 25.28 -18.07 18.92
N ALA A 15 24.40 -18.48 19.83
CA ALA A 15 23.01 -18.70 19.46
C ALA A 15 22.46 -17.32 19.09
N THR A 16 22.23 -17.15 17.80
CA THR A 16 21.60 -16.00 17.18
C THR A 16 20.43 -15.52 18.04
N LEU A 17 20.48 -14.26 18.43
CA LEU A 17 19.33 -13.47 18.89
C LEU A 17 18.33 -13.36 17.72
N SER A 18 17.74 -14.47 17.32
CA SER A 18 16.50 -14.50 16.56
C SER A 18 15.40 -14.14 17.54
N SER A 19 15.41 -12.89 18.00
CA SER A 19 14.22 -12.33 18.63
C SER A 19 13.17 -12.33 17.52
N ALA A 20 12.30 -13.33 17.56
CA ALA A 20 11.05 -13.29 16.84
C ALA A 20 10.29 -12.09 17.42
N PHE A 21 10.51 -10.92 16.83
CA PHE A 21 9.73 -9.73 17.11
C PHE A 21 8.31 -10.02 16.63
N SER A 22 7.51 -10.63 17.51
CA SER A 22 6.08 -10.72 17.32
C SER A 22 5.52 -9.30 17.49
N TYR A 23 5.34 -8.59 16.39
CA TYR A 23 4.70 -7.28 16.40
C TYR A 23 3.30 -7.41 17.03
N LYS A 24 3.10 -6.73 18.16
CA LYS A 24 1.78 -6.60 18.78
C LYS A 24 1.22 -5.24 18.40
N ALA A 25 0.23 -5.23 17.52
CA ALA A 25 -0.42 -4.00 17.09
C ALA A 25 -1.01 -3.25 18.29
N SER A 26 -0.81 -1.92 18.31
CA SER A 26 -1.48 -1.05 19.27
C SER A 26 -2.99 -0.97 18.98
N ALA A 27 -3.77 -0.45 19.93
CA ALA A 27 -5.21 -0.28 19.74
C ALA A 27 -5.52 0.66 18.55
N GLU A 28 -4.74 1.73 18.39
CA GLU A 28 -4.83 2.67 17.28
C GLU A 28 -4.58 1.96 15.94
N CYS A 29 -3.59 1.09 15.88
CA CYS A 29 -3.28 0.28 14.71
C CYS A 29 -4.40 -0.72 14.38
N LEU A 30 -5.02 -1.33 15.40
CA LEU A 30 -6.20 -2.19 15.18
C LEU A 30 -7.43 -1.39 14.68
N SER A 31 -7.60 -0.15 15.15
CA SER A 31 -8.66 0.73 14.67
C SER A 31 -8.42 1.19 13.23
N ALA A 32 -7.17 1.55 12.91
CA ALA A 32 -6.73 1.86 11.55
C ALA A 32 -6.96 0.66 10.61
N LYS A 33 -6.59 -0.56 11.03
CA LYS A 33 -6.89 -1.80 10.29
C LYS A 33 -8.38 -1.92 9.98
N SER A 34 -9.24 -1.79 11.00
CA SER A 34 -10.69 -1.89 10.81
C SER A 34 -11.19 -0.83 9.81
N THR A 35 -10.64 0.38 9.88
CA THR A 35 -10.98 1.47 8.95
C THR A 35 -10.55 1.15 7.52
N ILE A 36 -9.35 0.62 7.33
CA ILE A 36 -8.85 0.14 6.03
C ILE A 36 -9.76 -0.97 5.48
N GLU A 37 -10.11 -1.96 6.29
CA GLU A 37 -10.95 -3.09 5.87
C GLU A 37 -12.38 -2.67 5.49
N GLN A 38 -12.87 -1.56 6.06
CA GLN A 38 -14.17 -0.97 5.78
C GLN A 38 -14.12 0.11 4.68
N PHE A 39 -12.92 0.51 4.23
CA PHE A 39 -12.78 1.57 3.24
C PHE A 39 -13.51 1.21 1.94
N ASP A 40 -14.22 2.20 1.38
CA ASP A 40 -15.13 2.00 0.26
C ASP A 40 -14.38 1.99 -1.09
N THR A 41 -13.75 0.84 -1.37
CA THR A 41 -13.05 0.59 -2.62
C THR A 41 -13.96 0.61 -3.85
N GLU A 42 -15.26 0.35 -3.67
CA GLU A 42 -16.23 0.43 -4.76
C GLU A 42 -16.46 1.89 -5.16
N GLN A 43 -16.66 2.77 -4.18
CA GLN A 43 -16.78 4.21 -4.43
C GLN A 43 -15.49 4.78 -5.04
N VAL A 44 -14.31 4.38 -4.55
CA VAL A 44 -13.03 4.82 -5.16
C VAL A 44 -12.92 4.36 -6.61
N THR A 45 -13.29 3.11 -6.90
CA THR A 45 -13.25 2.59 -8.28
C THR A 45 -14.25 3.34 -9.16
N LYS A 46 -15.45 3.60 -8.66
CA LYS A 46 -16.47 4.40 -9.37
C LYS A 46 -15.95 5.80 -9.69
N LEU A 47 -15.36 6.50 -8.72
CA LEU A 47 -14.75 7.81 -8.93
C LEU A 47 -13.65 7.76 -9.99
N ALA A 48 -12.80 6.73 -9.98
CA ALA A 48 -11.77 6.56 -11.00
C ALA A 48 -12.40 6.41 -12.40
N MET A 49 -13.47 5.61 -12.54
CA MET A 49 -14.19 5.49 -13.83
C MET A 49 -14.79 6.84 -14.26
N GLU A 50 -15.40 7.57 -13.33
CA GLU A 50 -16.05 8.85 -13.63
C GLU A 50 -15.06 9.99 -13.94
N LYS A 51 -13.91 10.04 -13.28
CA LYS A 51 -12.96 11.17 -13.37
C LYS A 51 -11.81 10.91 -14.32
N VAL A 52 -11.44 9.64 -14.54
CA VAL A 52 -10.36 9.25 -15.46
C VAL A 52 -10.92 8.69 -16.75
N CYS A 53 -11.74 7.64 -16.68
CA CYS A 53 -12.18 6.93 -17.88
C CYS A 53 -13.16 7.74 -18.75
N SER A 54 -14.06 8.51 -18.14
CA SER A 54 -14.98 9.39 -18.88
C SER A 54 -14.25 10.46 -19.71
N GLN A 55 -13.00 10.76 -19.34
CA GLN A 55 -12.13 11.72 -20.01
C GLN A 55 -11.38 11.08 -21.19
N GLY A 56 -11.70 9.85 -21.58
CA GLY A 56 -11.07 9.13 -22.69
C GLY A 56 -9.71 8.53 -22.36
N CYS A 57 -9.25 8.64 -21.12
CA CYS A 57 -8.01 8.01 -20.67
C CYS A 57 -8.15 6.49 -20.72
N LYS A 58 -7.03 5.81 -21.00
CA LYS A 58 -6.94 4.34 -21.08
C LYS A 58 -5.77 3.83 -20.24
N PRO A 59 -5.78 4.08 -18.91
CA PRO A 59 -4.73 3.63 -18.03
C PRO A 59 -4.57 2.12 -18.15
N LYS A 60 -3.33 1.66 -18.12
CA LYS A 60 -2.97 0.24 -18.07
C LYS A 60 -2.31 -0.07 -16.74
N TRP A 61 -2.41 -1.32 -16.31
CA TRP A 61 -1.72 -1.76 -15.10
C TRP A 61 -0.19 -1.64 -15.26
N SER A 62 0.32 -2.04 -16.43
CA SER A 62 1.74 -1.94 -16.81
C SER A 62 2.31 -0.52 -16.77
N ASP A 63 1.47 0.51 -16.90
CA ASP A 63 1.92 1.90 -16.90
C ASP A 63 2.51 2.32 -15.54
N PHE A 64 2.13 1.64 -14.45
CA PHE A 64 2.64 1.94 -13.11
C PHE A 64 4.17 1.93 -13.07
N ARG A 65 4.79 0.81 -13.43
CA ARG A 65 6.25 0.66 -13.39
C ARG A 65 6.95 1.36 -14.56
N SER A 66 6.27 1.60 -15.69
CA SER A 66 6.89 2.26 -16.85
C SER A 66 6.94 3.79 -16.74
N GLY A 67 6.23 4.39 -15.78
CA GLY A 67 6.40 5.81 -15.46
C GLY A 67 5.33 6.44 -14.56
N HIS A 68 4.15 5.84 -14.41
CA HIS A 68 3.08 6.43 -13.59
C HIS A 68 3.42 6.45 -12.09
N ARG A 69 4.22 5.49 -11.60
CA ARG A 69 4.70 5.48 -10.22
C ARG A 69 5.44 6.79 -9.89
N GLU A 70 6.29 7.25 -10.80
CA GLU A 70 7.19 8.38 -10.55
C GLU A 70 6.49 9.70 -10.85
N LYS A 71 5.70 9.72 -11.93
CA LYS A 71 5.00 10.92 -12.39
C LYS A 71 3.76 11.25 -11.57
N TYR A 72 3.08 10.26 -11.01
CA TYR A 72 1.78 10.45 -10.36
C TYR A 72 1.71 9.85 -8.95
N ALA A 73 2.09 8.59 -8.78
CA ALA A 73 1.84 7.90 -7.51
C ALA A 73 2.70 8.44 -6.36
N ILE A 74 4.01 8.64 -6.57
CA ILE A 74 4.91 9.23 -5.56
C ILE A 74 4.47 10.65 -5.18
N PRO A 75 4.21 11.58 -6.13
CA PRO A 75 3.69 12.91 -5.79
C PRO A 75 2.41 12.87 -4.96
N ILE A 76 1.50 11.94 -5.24
CA ILE A 76 0.28 11.74 -4.44
C ILE A 76 0.67 11.31 -3.01
N VAL A 77 1.48 10.26 -2.86
CA VAL A 77 1.92 9.78 -1.54
C VAL A 77 2.61 10.88 -0.73
N ASN A 78 3.42 11.74 -1.36
CA ASN A 78 4.03 12.89 -0.71
C ASN A 78 2.96 13.85 -0.18
N ALA A 79 2.01 14.27 -1.02
CA ALA A 79 0.95 15.19 -0.65
C ALA A 79 0.02 14.62 0.44
N GLU A 80 -0.28 13.33 0.40
CA GLU A 80 -1.05 12.66 1.45
C GLU A 80 -0.28 12.58 2.77
N SER A 81 1.01 12.29 2.73
CA SER A 81 1.88 12.27 3.93
C SER A 81 1.98 13.65 4.57
N GLU A 82 2.05 14.71 3.78
CA GLU A 82 1.98 16.09 4.27
C GLU A 82 0.63 16.40 4.93
N LYS A 83 -0.49 16.04 4.28
CA LYS A 83 -1.85 16.22 4.84
C LYS A 83 -2.06 15.45 6.14
N MET A 84 -1.47 14.27 6.27
CA MET A 84 -1.47 13.48 7.51
C MET A 84 -0.55 14.08 8.60
N GLY A 85 0.34 15.01 8.24
CA GLY A 85 1.36 15.53 9.14
C GLY A 85 2.43 14.50 9.48
N THR A 86 2.79 13.64 8.51
CA THR A 86 3.85 12.63 8.59
C THR A 86 4.80 12.67 7.37
N PRO A 87 5.26 13.85 6.92
CA PRO A 87 6.13 13.93 5.75
C PRO A 87 7.45 13.18 5.94
N ASP A 88 7.93 13.05 7.18
CA ASP A 88 9.10 12.26 7.56
C ASP A 88 8.92 10.75 7.30
N LEU A 89 7.67 10.26 7.26
CA LEU A 89 7.34 8.86 7.03
C LEU A 89 7.06 8.52 5.55
N THR A 90 7.10 9.50 4.66
CA THR A 90 6.84 9.35 3.22
C THR A 90 7.59 8.17 2.58
N PRO A 91 8.89 7.93 2.83
CA PRO A 91 9.60 6.79 2.23
C PRO A 91 8.98 5.43 2.61
N HIS A 92 8.42 5.31 3.81
CA HIS A 92 7.78 4.10 4.28
C HIS A 92 6.41 3.88 3.62
N TYR A 93 5.65 4.95 3.36
CA TYR A 93 4.41 4.87 2.57
C TYR A 93 4.69 4.52 1.11
N ILE A 94 5.75 5.06 0.50
CA ILE A 94 6.19 4.66 -0.85
C ILE A 94 6.55 3.17 -0.87
N SER A 95 7.30 2.69 0.13
CA SER A 95 7.62 1.27 0.26
C SER A 95 6.37 0.39 0.42
N LEU A 96 5.36 0.86 1.15
CA LEU A 96 4.08 0.14 1.30
C LEU A 96 3.30 0.14 -0.03
N MET A 97 3.25 1.25 -0.75
CA MET A 97 2.63 1.35 -2.08
C MET A 97 3.27 0.34 -3.05
N ASP A 98 4.60 0.30 -3.12
CA ASP A 98 5.33 -0.65 -3.98
C ASP A 98 5.05 -2.10 -3.60
N ALA A 99 5.11 -2.41 -2.31
CA ALA A 99 4.79 -3.74 -1.83
C ALA A 99 3.33 -4.14 -2.11
N THR A 100 2.42 -3.16 -2.07
CA THR A 100 0.99 -3.38 -2.35
C THR A 100 0.77 -3.66 -3.83
N TYR A 101 1.47 -2.95 -4.71
CA TYR A 101 1.46 -3.20 -6.15
C TYR A 101 1.97 -4.62 -6.45
N ASP A 102 3.12 -5.01 -5.88
CA ASP A 102 3.68 -6.35 -6.06
C ASP A 102 2.74 -7.44 -5.51
N MET A 103 2.11 -7.19 -4.37
CA MET A 103 1.11 -8.09 -3.79
C MET A 103 -0.14 -8.20 -4.67
N ALA A 104 -0.59 -7.10 -5.27
CA ALA A 104 -1.73 -7.12 -6.19
C ALA A 104 -1.43 -7.99 -7.41
N GLU A 105 -0.22 -7.93 -7.96
CA GLU A 105 0.22 -8.80 -9.05
C GLU A 105 0.31 -10.27 -8.64
N GLN A 106 0.90 -10.55 -7.48
CA GLN A 106 1.19 -11.91 -7.04
C GLN A 106 -0.02 -12.65 -6.46
N LYS A 107 -0.95 -11.94 -5.81
CA LYS A 107 -2.05 -12.53 -5.04
C LYS A 107 -3.44 -12.12 -5.52
N CYS A 108 -3.59 -10.92 -6.07
CA CYS A 108 -4.91 -10.39 -6.46
C CYS A 108 -5.20 -10.50 -7.95
N GLY A 109 -4.29 -11.07 -8.75
CA GLY A 109 -4.49 -11.28 -10.19
C GLY A 109 -4.25 -10.05 -11.06
N ALA A 110 -3.68 -8.98 -10.50
CA ALA A 110 -3.47 -7.73 -11.24
C ALA A 110 -2.46 -7.89 -12.40
N LYS A 111 -1.56 -8.87 -12.32
CA LYS A 111 -0.60 -9.18 -13.39
C LYS A 111 -1.30 -9.53 -14.71
N GLU A 112 -2.48 -10.14 -14.65
CA GLU A 112 -3.25 -10.55 -15.83
C GLU A 112 -3.91 -9.37 -16.57
N LEU A 113 -3.91 -8.19 -15.95
CA LEU A 113 -4.36 -6.96 -16.60
C LEU A 113 -3.30 -6.45 -17.58
N GLY A 114 -2.01 -6.46 -17.22
CA GLY A 114 -0.92 -6.04 -18.10
C GLY A 114 -1.23 -4.73 -18.85
N ASP A 115 -1.26 -4.81 -20.19
CA ASP A 115 -1.54 -3.69 -21.10
C ASP A 115 -3.03 -3.47 -21.43
N LYS A 116 -3.95 -4.19 -20.77
CA LYS A 116 -5.39 -4.02 -20.97
C LYS A 116 -5.83 -2.65 -20.46
N ASP A 117 -6.77 -2.05 -21.18
CA ASP A 117 -7.44 -0.82 -20.76
C ASP A 117 -8.26 -1.05 -19.49
N LEU A 118 -7.80 -0.50 -18.37
CA LEU A 118 -8.47 -0.65 -17.08
C LEU A 118 -9.90 -0.09 -17.09
N CYS A 119 -10.19 0.88 -17.96
CA CYS A 119 -11.52 1.46 -18.12
C CYS A 119 -12.53 0.52 -18.79
N GLN A 120 -12.06 -0.52 -19.48
CA GLN A 120 -12.89 -1.57 -20.08
C GLN A 120 -12.93 -2.86 -19.25
N ASN A 121 -12.15 -2.92 -18.16
CA ASN A 121 -12.03 -4.11 -17.30
C ASN A 121 -12.41 -3.77 -15.85
N THR A 122 -13.49 -2.98 -15.68
CA THR A 122 -13.89 -2.42 -14.37
C THR A 122 -14.19 -3.47 -13.32
N GLU A 123 -14.79 -4.61 -13.69
CA GLU A 123 -15.13 -5.67 -12.74
C GLU A 123 -13.87 -6.39 -12.22
N GLU A 124 -12.86 -6.60 -13.07
CA GLU A 124 -11.55 -7.09 -12.65
C GLU A 124 -10.87 -6.09 -11.71
N VAL A 125 -10.91 -4.79 -12.05
CA VAL A 125 -10.36 -3.72 -11.20
C VAL A 125 -11.01 -3.71 -9.82
N LYS A 126 -12.35 -3.81 -9.74
CA LYS A 126 -13.07 -3.90 -8.45
C LYS A 126 -12.63 -5.13 -7.64
N LYS A 127 -12.50 -6.30 -8.28
CA LYS A 127 -12.04 -7.53 -7.60
C LYS A 127 -10.64 -7.36 -7.04
N ILE A 128 -9.72 -6.76 -7.81
CA ILE A 128 -8.36 -6.47 -7.36
C ILE A 128 -8.37 -5.49 -6.19
N ALA A 129 -9.10 -4.38 -6.28
CA ALA A 129 -9.19 -3.38 -5.21
C ALA A 129 -9.70 -4.01 -3.90
N ASN A 130 -10.74 -4.84 -3.98
CA ASN A 130 -11.28 -5.57 -2.82
C ASN A 130 -10.28 -6.56 -2.23
N CYS A 131 -9.56 -7.30 -3.08
CA CYS A 131 -8.51 -8.21 -2.64
C CYS A 131 -7.37 -7.46 -1.95
N VAL A 132 -6.93 -6.33 -2.51
CA VAL A 132 -5.88 -5.48 -1.94
C VAL A 132 -6.28 -4.99 -0.56
N ARG A 133 -7.49 -4.42 -0.43
CA ARG A 133 -8.05 -3.96 0.84
C ARG A 133 -8.01 -5.05 1.92
N GLY A 134 -8.37 -6.29 1.56
CA GLY A 134 -8.37 -7.42 2.49
C GLY A 134 -6.97 -7.93 2.88
N ASN A 135 -5.91 -7.58 2.15
CA ASN A 135 -4.57 -8.14 2.33
C ASN A 135 -3.51 -7.11 2.76
N VAL A 136 -3.73 -5.81 2.53
CA VAL A 136 -2.72 -4.77 2.76
C VAL A 136 -2.24 -4.70 4.21
N TRP A 137 -3.11 -4.95 5.19
CA TRP A 137 -2.71 -5.00 6.59
C TRP A 137 -1.74 -6.15 6.89
N SER A 138 -2.05 -7.35 6.40
CA SER A 138 -1.20 -8.53 6.57
C SER A 138 0.15 -8.32 5.89
N LEU A 139 0.16 -7.71 4.71
CA LEU A 139 1.37 -7.29 4.02
C LEU A 139 2.22 -6.33 4.88
N ALA A 140 1.62 -5.27 5.42
CA ALA A 140 2.31 -4.29 6.26
C ALA A 140 2.95 -4.94 7.51
N VAL A 141 2.23 -5.85 8.17
CA VAL A 141 2.75 -6.60 9.33
C VAL A 141 3.91 -7.53 8.94
N SER A 142 3.86 -8.14 7.75
CA SER A 142 4.91 -9.07 7.28
C SER A 142 6.23 -8.39 6.87
N LYS A 143 6.21 -7.07 6.59
CA LYS A 143 7.37 -6.31 6.11
C LYS A 143 7.97 -5.42 7.21
N SER A 144 8.41 -6.05 8.29
CA SER A 144 8.63 -5.41 9.58
C SER A 144 9.83 -4.46 9.71
N SER A 145 10.79 -4.38 8.79
CA SER A 145 11.86 -3.37 8.89
C SER A 145 11.45 -2.02 8.28
N ASP A 146 10.87 -2.06 7.08
CA ASP A 146 10.69 -0.87 6.24
C ASP A 146 9.34 -0.19 6.48
N ILE A 147 8.37 -0.91 7.04
CA ILE A 147 7.00 -0.42 7.25
C ILE A 147 6.69 -0.20 8.74
N LEU A 148 7.51 -0.72 9.67
CA LEU A 148 7.28 -0.57 11.10
C LEU A 148 7.12 0.90 11.56
N PRO A 149 7.85 1.89 11.03
CA PRO A 149 7.66 3.29 11.43
C PRO A 149 6.23 3.81 11.20
N ILE A 150 5.55 3.40 10.13
CA ILE A 150 4.14 3.77 9.87
C ILE A 150 3.14 2.88 10.63
N MET A 151 3.62 1.82 11.28
CA MET A 151 2.84 0.90 12.12
C MET A 151 3.00 1.21 13.62
N LEU A 152 3.48 2.40 13.97
CA LEU A 152 3.46 2.89 15.35
C LEU A 152 2.09 3.50 15.67
N ALA A 153 1.75 3.56 16.96
CA ALA A 153 0.42 4.03 17.42
C ALA A 153 0.02 5.40 16.86
N ALA A 154 0.92 6.39 16.92
CA ALA A 154 0.63 7.74 16.44
C ALA A 154 0.43 7.82 14.91
N PRO A 155 1.32 7.25 14.07
CA PRO A 155 1.07 7.11 12.62
C PRO A 155 -0.22 6.36 12.27
N CYS A 156 -0.53 5.26 12.96
CA CYS A 156 -1.78 4.53 12.77
C CYS A 156 -3.00 5.42 13.04
N LYS A 157 -3.00 6.20 14.13
CA LYS A 157 -4.09 7.14 14.44
C LYS A 157 -4.25 8.22 13.37
N LYS A 158 -3.14 8.78 12.88
CA LYS A 158 -3.16 9.79 11.80
C LYS A 158 -3.71 9.21 10.50
N HIS A 159 -3.32 7.98 10.16
CA HIS A 159 -3.82 7.29 8.97
C HIS A 159 -5.31 6.98 9.09
N GLU A 160 -5.76 6.52 10.25
CA GLU A 160 -7.18 6.33 10.55
C GLU A 160 -7.98 7.63 10.39
N ASP A 161 -7.51 8.74 10.96
CA ASP A 161 -8.16 10.05 10.86
C ASP A 161 -8.24 10.55 9.42
N TYR A 162 -7.18 10.32 8.65
CA TYR A 162 -7.15 10.64 7.23
C TYR A 162 -8.19 9.85 6.43
N LEU A 163 -8.26 8.52 6.65
CA LEU A 163 -9.23 7.64 5.97
C LEU A 163 -10.68 7.95 6.36
N LYS A 164 -10.92 8.38 7.60
CA LYS A 164 -12.25 8.77 8.10
C LYS A 164 -12.68 10.18 7.67
N ASN A 165 -11.77 10.99 7.13
CA ASN A 165 -12.11 12.33 6.69
C ASN A 165 -13.04 12.26 5.47
N PRO A 166 -14.29 12.78 5.53
CA PRO A 166 -15.22 12.75 4.40
C PRO A 166 -14.65 13.48 3.16
N GLY A 167 -13.83 14.51 3.37
CA GLY A 167 -13.14 15.24 2.30
C GLY A 167 -12.15 14.40 1.50
N LEU A 168 -11.76 13.20 1.99
CA LEU A 168 -10.92 12.28 1.22
C LEU A 168 -11.64 11.81 -0.04
N LEU A 169 -12.85 11.27 0.09
CA LEU A 169 -13.65 10.76 -1.04
C LEU A 169 -14.37 11.88 -1.79
N GLU A 170 -14.76 12.96 -1.11
CA GLU A 170 -15.52 14.05 -1.72
C GLU A 170 -14.64 15.00 -2.56
N GLN A 171 -13.37 15.18 -2.16
CA GLN A 171 -12.52 16.24 -2.72
C GLN A 171 -11.13 15.73 -3.10
N THR A 172 -10.41 15.11 -2.16
CA THR A 172 -8.99 14.81 -2.35
C THR A 172 -8.74 13.76 -3.44
N LEU A 173 -9.37 12.59 -3.35
CA LEU A 173 -9.21 11.54 -4.36
C LEU A 173 -9.74 11.96 -5.73
N PRO A 174 -10.94 12.57 -5.85
CA PRO A 174 -11.40 13.12 -7.12
C PRO A 174 -10.41 14.12 -7.76
N ALA A 175 -9.82 15.02 -6.97
CA ALA A 175 -8.86 15.99 -7.48
C ALA A 175 -7.60 15.31 -8.07
N TYR A 176 -7.03 14.32 -7.37
CA TYR A 176 -5.89 13.56 -7.90
C TYR A 176 -6.25 12.80 -9.19
N MET A 177 -7.46 12.25 -9.28
CA MET A 177 -7.95 11.56 -10.49
C MET A 177 -8.12 12.52 -11.66
N GLU A 178 -8.67 13.72 -11.42
CA GLU A 178 -8.82 14.76 -12.45
C GLU A 178 -7.46 15.27 -12.94
N ASP A 179 -6.50 15.47 -12.05
CA ASP A 179 -5.16 15.91 -12.43
C ASP A 179 -4.40 14.84 -13.22
N TYR A 180 -4.55 13.56 -12.83
CA TYR A 180 -4.09 12.44 -13.65
C TYR A 180 -4.72 12.48 -15.05
N ALA A 181 -6.05 12.64 -15.14
CA ALA A 181 -6.76 12.62 -16.42
C ALA A 181 -6.29 13.74 -17.35
N LYS A 182 -6.16 14.97 -16.83
CA LYS A 182 -5.60 16.11 -17.59
C LYS A 182 -4.19 15.81 -18.10
N ALA A 183 -3.33 15.27 -17.23
CA ALA A 183 -1.95 14.97 -17.59
C ALA A 183 -1.82 13.79 -18.59
N ALA A 184 -2.71 12.80 -18.51
CA ALA A 184 -2.74 11.66 -19.43
C ALA A 184 -3.23 12.05 -20.83
N GLN A 185 -4.22 12.94 -20.92
CA GLN A 185 -4.71 13.48 -22.20
C GLN A 185 -3.60 14.25 -22.95
N LEU A 186 -2.77 15.01 -22.24
CA LEU A 186 -1.66 15.77 -22.85
C LEU A 186 -0.56 14.89 -23.46
N VAL A 187 -0.50 13.60 -23.10
CA VAL A 187 0.47 12.63 -23.63
C VAL A 187 -0.12 11.83 -24.81
N GLN A 188 -1.45 11.83 -24.95
CA GLN A 188 -2.16 11.09 -25.99
C GLN A 188 -2.59 11.97 -27.19
N ALA A 189 -2.43 13.29 -27.08
CA ALA A 189 -2.63 14.27 -28.15
C ALA A 189 -1.33 14.52 -28.93
#